data_AF-A0A6P5FNZ6-F1
#
_entry.id   AF-A0A6P5FNZ6-F1
#
_cell.length_a   1.000
_cell.length_b   1.000
_cell.length_c   1.000
_cell.angle_alpha   90.00
_cell.angle_beta   90.00
_cell.angle_gamma   90.00
#
_symmetry.space_group_name_H-M   'P 1'
#
loop_
_entity.id
_entity.type
_entity.pdbx_description
1 polymer ?
#
loop_
_entity_poly.entity_id
_entity_poly.type
_entity_poly.pdbx_seq_one_letter_code
_entity_poly.pdbx_strand_id
1 'polypeptide(L)'
;MVGARDGEEIEESGGRRRRGEEERDTAAEAEAGAGAGDPMAVLGPDIMWKVMGLLDAGSVARCIVVSQWWYEIAAADRVWAPKCEELRKGKAHIPRSPQVRGASRLAAYSISIMDGKRCLMFAFWIQQAQARIVKEDLCDHVWEFHFREAAPEYWRNLDPFWNGTAPPMRRYFNLDGSQTADPHDEVWGGHECTYCIVTSYVGDGQIRNHYVRINRWPGMRVSRKEDWSWEMSNNLYCYNSVPDAEKDGGTGPLFFPV
;
A
#
# COMPACT_ATOMS: atom_id res chain seq x y z
N MET A 1 14.43 63.97 -54.33
CA MET A 1 14.75 62.57 -53.98
C MET A 1 13.66 62.13 -53.01
N VAL A 2 12.63 61.40 -53.46
CA VAL A 2 12.55 59.92 -53.57
C VAL A 2 12.78 59.27 -52.20
N GLY A 3 11.91 58.44 -51.61
CA GLY A 3 10.71 57.72 -52.07
C GLY A 3 9.86 57.19 -50.89
N ALA A 4 8.59 56.82 -51.17
CA ALA A 4 8.01 55.46 -51.06
C ALA A 4 7.50 55.09 -49.63
N ARG A 5 6.17 54.94 -49.38
CA ARG A 5 5.31 53.73 -49.55
C ARG A 5 5.72 52.61 -48.56
N ASP A 6 4.88 51.92 -47.77
CA ASP A 6 3.47 51.47 -47.77
C ASP A 6 3.07 51.23 -46.28
N GLY A 7 1.81 51.26 -45.81
CA GLY A 7 0.72 50.31 -46.12
C GLY A 7 0.84 49.04 -45.27
N GLU A 8 0.22 49.00 -44.08
CA GLU A 8 0.13 47.77 -43.26
C GLU A 8 -1.35 47.55 -42.86
N GLU A 9 -2.06 46.76 -43.69
CA GLU A 9 -3.33 46.12 -43.33
C GLU A 9 -3.01 44.87 -42.50
N ILE A 10 -3.42 44.85 -41.23
CA ILE A 10 -3.26 43.69 -40.36
C ILE A 10 -4.48 42.77 -40.55
N GLU A 11 -4.18 41.54 -40.98
CA GLU A 11 -5.11 40.43 -41.22
C GLU A 11 -5.90 40.03 -39.97
N GLU A 12 -7.21 40.32 -39.95
CA GLU A 12 -8.16 39.87 -38.91
C GLU A 12 -8.84 38.51 -39.25
N SER A 13 -8.30 37.73 -40.19
CA SER A 13 -9.00 36.59 -40.80
C SER A 13 -8.71 35.21 -40.16
N GLY A 14 -7.68 35.10 -39.30
CA GLY A 14 -7.19 33.82 -38.77
C GLY A 14 -7.94 33.26 -37.54
N GLY A 15 -8.54 34.13 -36.71
CA GLY A 15 -9.18 33.70 -35.44
C GLY A 15 -10.54 33.04 -35.62
N ARG A 16 -11.29 33.39 -36.67
CA ARG A 16 -12.66 32.90 -36.89
C ARG A 16 -12.70 31.47 -37.47
N ARG A 17 -11.65 31.06 -38.18
CA ARG A 17 -11.52 29.69 -38.73
C ARG A 17 -11.18 28.67 -37.65
N ARG A 18 -10.22 28.96 -36.76
CA ARG A 18 -9.83 28.06 -35.65
C ARG A 18 -10.97 27.81 -34.66
N ARG A 19 -11.73 28.86 -34.32
CA ARG A 19 -12.90 28.74 -33.43
C ARG A 19 -14.02 27.92 -34.06
N GLY A 20 -14.22 28.03 -35.38
CA GLY A 20 -15.20 27.23 -36.11
C GLY A 20 -14.79 25.76 -36.32
N GLU A 21 -13.49 25.46 -36.33
CA GLU A 21 -12.96 24.10 -36.33
C GLU A 21 -13.09 23.46 -34.94
N GLU A 22 -12.74 24.16 -33.86
CA GLU A 22 -12.97 23.69 -32.47
C GLU A 22 -14.46 23.49 -32.14
N GLU A 23 -15.35 24.41 -32.58
CA GLU A 23 -16.80 24.26 -32.42
C GLU A 23 -17.37 23.11 -33.27
N ARG A 24 -16.75 22.77 -34.41
CA ARG A 24 -17.14 21.62 -35.24
C ARG A 24 -16.62 20.30 -34.70
N ASP A 25 -15.42 20.27 -34.15
CA ASP A 25 -14.84 19.07 -33.53
C ASP A 25 -15.58 18.73 -32.24
N THR A 26 -15.91 19.73 -31.41
CA THR A 26 -16.77 19.54 -30.22
C THR A 26 -18.20 19.15 -30.58
N ALA A 27 -18.77 19.68 -31.66
CA ALA A 27 -20.09 19.26 -32.15
C ALA A 27 -20.06 17.84 -32.74
N ALA A 28 -18.98 17.45 -33.42
CA ALA A 28 -18.80 16.10 -33.95
C ALA A 28 -18.58 15.06 -32.83
N GLU A 29 -17.84 15.41 -31.77
CA GLU A 29 -17.73 14.59 -30.55
C GLU A 29 -19.07 14.50 -29.80
N ALA A 30 -19.84 15.58 -29.75
CA ALA A 30 -21.18 15.60 -29.14
C ALA A 30 -22.20 14.78 -29.94
N GLU A 31 -22.19 14.83 -31.28
CA GLU A 31 -23.06 14.00 -32.13
C GLU A 31 -22.64 12.53 -32.13
N ALA A 32 -21.34 12.22 -32.08
CA ALA A 32 -20.86 10.84 -31.90
C ALA A 32 -21.30 10.25 -30.55
N GLY A 33 -21.42 11.08 -29.50
CA GLY A 33 -21.95 10.68 -28.20
C GLY A 33 -23.48 10.51 -28.15
N ALA A 34 -24.23 11.19 -29.03
CA ALA A 34 -25.70 11.20 -29.00
C ALA A 34 -26.35 9.95 -29.62
N GLY A 35 -25.63 9.20 -30.46
CA GLY A 35 -26.13 7.97 -31.11
C GLY A 35 -25.70 6.65 -30.47
N ALA A 36 -24.77 6.68 -29.51
CA ALA A 36 -24.33 5.49 -28.80
C ALA A 36 -25.29 5.19 -27.65
N GLY A 37 -26.26 4.30 -27.89
CA GLY A 37 -27.12 3.78 -26.81
C GLY A 37 -26.29 3.28 -25.63
N ASP A 38 -26.84 3.37 -24.42
CA ASP A 38 -26.16 2.96 -23.18
C ASP A 38 -25.47 1.60 -23.40
N PRO A 39 -24.12 1.51 -23.29
CA PRO A 39 -23.38 0.27 -23.50
C PRO A 39 -23.95 -0.90 -22.70
N MET A 40 -24.56 -0.62 -21.55
CA MET A 40 -25.28 -1.61 -20.75
C MET A 40 -26.50 -2.20 -21.47
N ALA A 41 -27.33 -1.36 -22.08
CA ALA A 41 -28.52 -1.79 -22.81
C ALA A 41 -28.16 -2.56 -24.08
N VAL A 42 -27.01 -2.24 -24.69
CA VAL A 42 -26.56 -2.84 -25.94
C VAL A 42 -25.78 -4.15 -25.72
N LEU A 43 -24.87 -4.18 -24.75
CA LEU A 43 -23.94 -5.29 -24.53
C LEU A 43 -24.44 -6.28 -23.46
N GLY A 44 -25.31 -5.85 -22.56
CA GLY A 44 -25.79 -6.65 -21.44
C GLY A 44 -24.72 -6.93 -20.37
N PRO A 45 -25.12 -7.51 -19.23
CA PRO A 45 -24.25 -7.62 -18.05
C PRO A 45 -23.06 -8.58 -18.27
N ASP A 46 -23.24 -9.68 -19.00
CA ASP A 46 -22.17 -10.68 -19.21
C ASP A 46 -20.97 -10.16 -19.99
N ILE A 47 -21.22 -9.39 -21.05
CA ILE A 47 -20.15 -8.74 -21.81
C ILE A 47 -19.51 -7.65 -20.95
N MET A 48 -20.32 -6.85 -20.27
CA MET A 48 -19.82 -5.76 -19.44
C MET A 48 -18.93 -6.25 -18.31
N TRP A 49 -19.26 -7.38 -17.67
CA TRP A 49 -18.39 -8.00 -16.68
C TRP A 49 -17.07 -8.50 -17.27
N LYS A 50 -17.05 -9.02 -18.51
CA LYS A 50 -15.79 -9.35 -19.21
C LYS A 50 -14.95 -8.11 -19.47
N VAL A 51 -15.58 -7.01 -19.91
CA VAL A 51 -14.91 -5.72 -20.09
C VAL A 51 -14.28 -5.24 -18.79
N MET A 52 -15.03 -5.24 -17.68
CA MET A 52 -14.51 -4.87 -16.36
C MET A 52 -13.34 -5.75 -15.91
N GLY A 53 -13.35 -7.03 -16.28
CA GLY A 53 -12.26 -7.96 -16.02
C GLY A 53 -10.93 -7.57 -16.67
N LEU A 54 -10.98 -6.87 -17.81
CA LEU A 54 -9.80 -6.42 -18.57
C LEU A 54 -9.23 -5.08 -18.09
N LEU A 55 -10.02 -4.28 -17.38
CA LEU A 55 -9.60 -2.97 -16.88
C LEU A 55 -8.69 -3.10 -15.65
N ASP A 56 -7.83 -2.12 -15.38
CA ASP A 56 -7.08 -2.05 -14.13
C ASP A 56 -8.01 -1.71 -12.93
N ALA A 57 -7.54 -1.96 -11.71
CA ALA A 57 -8.33 -1.72 -10.50
C ALA A 57 -8.77 -0.25 -10.33
N GLY A 58 -7.94 0.71 -10.74
CA GLY A 58 -8.27 2.13 -10.67
C GLY A 58 -9.37 2.51 -11.66
N SER A 59 -9.32 1.97 -12.87
CA SER A 59 -10.38 2.16 -13.87
C SER A 59 -11.72 1.54 -13.42
N VAL A 60 -11.71 0.32 -12.90
CA VAL A 60 -12.93 -0.30 -12.34
C VAL A 60 -13.47 0.49 -11.16
N ALA A 61 -12.61 1.03 -10.29
CA ALA A 61 -13.05 1.85 -9.17
C ALA A 61 -13.77 3.13 -9.63
N ARG A 62 -13.35 3.75 -10.74
CA ARG A 62 -14.04 4.92 -11.32
C ARG A 62 -15.42 4.56 -11.87
N CYS A 63 -15.60 3.35 -12.38
CA CYS A 63 -16.89 2.86 -12.87
C CYS A 63 -17.97 2.80 -11.77
N ILE A 64 -17.59 2.62 -10.51
CA ILE A 64 -18.51 2.50 -9.37
C ILE A 64 -19.38 3.76 -9.19
N VAL A 65 -18.89 4.95 -9.56
CA VAL A 65 -19.58 6.23 -9.33
C VAL A 65 -20.35 6.75 -10.55
N VAL A 66 -20.46 5.96 -11.63
CA VAL A 66 -21.11 6.39 -12.88
C VAL A 66 -22.63 6.34 -12.77
N SER A 67 -23.18 5.19 -12.37
CA SER A 67 -24.62 4.99 -12.15
C SER A 67 -24.86 3.76 -11.27
N GLN A 68 -26.10 3.55 -10.82
CA GLN A 68 -26.46 2.40 -9.99
C GLN A 68 -26.16 1.05 -10.67
N TRP A 69 -26.39 0.95 -11.98
CA TRP A 69 -26.10 -0.29 -12.72
C TRP A 69 -24.60 -0.54 -12.90
N TRP A 70 -23.84 0.52 -13.17
CA TRP A 70 -22.37 0.43 -13.22
C TRP A 70 -21.81 0.07 -11.85
N TYR A 71 -22.39 0.57 -10.76
CA TYR A 71 -22.07 0.18 -9.40
C TYR A 71 -22.26 -1.33 -9.20
N GLU A 72 -23.42 -1.88 -9.53
CA GLU A 72 -23.72 -3.32 -9.35
C GLU A 72 -22.71 -4.22 -10.05
N ILE A 73 -22.30 -3.85 -11.28
CA ILE A 73 -21.35 -4.62 -12.07
C ILE A 73 -19.92 -4.42 -11.58
N ALA A 74 -19.51 -3.17 -11.37
CA ALA A 74 -18.15 -2.82 -11.01
C ALA A 74 -17.83 -3.20 -9.56
N ALA A 75 -18.79 -3.22 -8.64
CA ALA A 75 -18.58 -3.62 -7.24
C ALA A 75 -18.69 -5.14 -7.02
N ALA A 76 -19.07 -5.90 -8.05
CA ALA A 76 -19.28 -7.34 -7.92
C ALA A 76 -17.98 -8.10 -7.59
N ASP A 77 -18.08 -9.08 -6.70
CA ASP A 77 -16.94 -9.88 -6.23
C ASP A 77 -16.20 -10.61 -7.34
N ARG A 78 -16.91 -11.03 -8.40
CA ARG A 78 -16.33 -11.66 -9.60
C ARG A 78 -15.31 -10.79 -10.32
N VAL A 79 -15.44 -9.45 -10.27
CA VAL A 79 -14.51 -8.50 -10.89
C VAL A 79 -13.31 -8.27 -9.98
N TRP A 80 -13.54 -8.20 -8.67
CA TRP A 80 -12.49 -7.89 -7.68
C TRP A 80 -11.72 -9.10 -7.18
N ALA A 81 -12.27 -10.32 -7.25
CA ALA A 81 -11.57 -11.55 -6.88
C ALA A 81 -10.22 -11.70 -7.60
N PRO A 82 -10.14 -11.66 -8.96
CA PRO A 82 -8.85 -11.76 -9.65
C PRO A 82 -7.91 -10.60 -9.31
N LYS A 83 -8.44 -9.39 -9.11
CA LYS A 83 -7.64 -8.21 -8.73
C LYS A 83 -7.07 -8.32 -7.31
N CYS A 84 -7.81 -8.91 -6.39
CA CYS A 84 -7.32 -9.24 -5.06
C CYS A 84 -6.20 -10.26 -5.13
N GLU A 85 -6.34 -11.33 -5.94
CA GLU A 85 -5.27 -12.30 -6.11
C GLU A 85 -4.02 -11.66 -6.73
N GLU A 86 -4.19 -10.80 -7.75
CA GLU A 86 -3.10 -10.04 -8.33
C GLU A 86 -2.41 -9.12 -7.32
N LEU A 87 -3.19 -8.35 -6.54
CA LEU A 87 -2.68 -7.43 -5.53
C LEU A 87 -1.82 -8.14 -4.48
N ARG A 88 -2.19 -9.37 -4.15
CA ARG A 88 -1.51 -10.21 -3.17
C ARG A 88 -0.21 -10.80 -3.68
N LYS A 89 -0.01 -10.92 -5.00
CA LYS A 89 1.22 -11.48 -5.57
C LYS A 89 2.43 -10.67 -5.12
N GLY A 90 3.43 -11.35 -4.57
CA GLY A 90 4.67 -10.73 -4.09
C GLY A 90 4.50 -9.87 -2.84
N LYS A 91 3.37 -9.94 -2.14
CA LYS A 91 3.22 -9.29 -0.83
C LYS A 91 3.67 -10.24 0.27
N ALA A 92 4.39 -9.71 1.26
CA ALA A 92 4.83 -10.45 2.44
C ALA A 92 3.67 -10.64 3.43
N HIS A 93 2.79 -9.63 3.56
CA HIS A 93 1.68 -9.64 4.52
C HIS A 93 0.44 -8.96 3.97
N ILE A 94 -0.71 -9.57 4.20
CA ILE A 94 -2.05 -9.06 3.94
C ILE A 94 -2.70 -8.88 5.32
N PRO A 95 -3.25 -7.71 5.65
CA PRO A 95 -3.89 -7.50 6.96
C PRO A 95 -4.96 -8.57 7.20
N ARG A 96 -5.30 -8.87 8.47
CA ARG A 96 -6.37 -9.83 8.82
C ARG A 96 -7.78 -9.27 8.61
N SER A 97 -7.94 -7.95 8.61
CA SER A 97 -9.23 -7.26 8.40
C SER A 97 -9.99 -7.59 7.10
N PRO A 98 -9.36 -7.89 5.94
CA PRO A 98 -10.02 -8.40 4.73
C PRO A 98 -10.45 -9.87 4.83
N GLN A 99 -9.96 -10.62 5.83
CA GLN A 99 -10.30 -12.04 6.05
C GLN A 99 -11.55 -12.20 6.94
N VAL A 100 -12.14 -11.10 7.42
CA VAL A 100 -13.40 -11.12 8.18
C VAL A 100 -14.51 -11.68 7.29
N ARG A 101 -15.18 -12.73 7.77
CA ARG A 101 -16.29 -13.39 7.05
C ARG A 101 -17.36 -12.35 6.69
N GLY A 102 -17.69 -12.26 5.40
CA GLY A 102 -18.75 -11.38 4.88
C GLY A 102 -18.27 -10.07 4.25
N ALA A 103 -16.97 -9.76 4.25
CA ALA A 103 -16.44 -8.62 3.50
C ALA A 103 -16.47 -8.89 1.98
N SER A 104 -16.95 -7.92 1.19
CA SER A 104 -16.87 -8.01 -0.27
C SER A 104 -15.42 -7.97 -0.74
N ARG A 105 -15.13 -8.51 -1.92
CA ARG A 105 -13.79 -8.47 -2.53
C ARG A 105 -13.32 -7.04 -2.80
N LEU A 106 -14.24 -6.14 -3.16
CA LEU A 106 -13.96 -4.71 -3.28
C LEU A 106 -13.51 -4.11 -1.94
N ALA A 107 -14.23 -4.41 -0.86
CA ALA A 107 -13.87 -3.93 0.48
C ALA A 107 -12.52 -4.51 0.92
N ALA A 108 -12.29 -5.80 0.67
CA ALA A 108 -11.03 -6.45 0.97
C ALA A 108 -9.84 -5.84 0.20
N TYR A 109 -10.01 -5.57 -1.10
CA TYR A 109 -9.02 -4.86 -1.93
C TYR A 109 -8.74 -3.47 -1.36
N SER A 110 -9.79 -2.69 -1.09
CA SER A 110 -9.70 -1.33 -0.59
C SER A 110 -8.97 -1.28 0.74
N ILE A 111 -9.35 -2.16 1.69
CA ILE A 111 -8.70 -2.27 3.00
C ILE A 111 -7.22 -2.65 2.86
N SER A 112 -6.88 -3.56 1.95
CA SER A 112 -5.49 -3.98 1.73
C SER A 112 -4.64 -2.84 1.16
N ILE A 113 -5.19 -2.08 0.19
CA ILE A 113 -4.53 -0.88 -0.34
C ILE A 113 -4.39 0.20 0.74
N MET A 114 -5.45 0.45 1.52
CA MET A 114 -5.44 1.43 2.60
C MET A 114 -4.43 1.04 3.68
N ASP A 115 -4.32 -0.25 4.01
CA ASP A 115 -3.31 -0.79 4.93
C ASP A 115 -1.88 -0.63 4.40
N GLY A 116 -1.61 -1.09 3.19
CA GLY A 116 -0.31 -0.88 2.54
C GLY A 116 0.05 0.60 2.41
N LYS A 117 -0.97 1.46 2.32
CA LYS A 117 -0.88 2.92 2.32
C LYS A 117 -1.21 3.53 3.68
N ARG A 118 -1.14 2.84 4.83
CA ARG A 118 -1.27 3.47 6.17
C ARG A 118 -0.17 4.50 6.44
N CYS A 119 0.81 4.61 5.53
CA CYS A 119 1.70 5.76 5.40
C CYS A 119 1.01 7.06 4.91
N LEU A 120 -0.13 7.00 4.20
CA LEU A 120 -0.69 8.10 3.39
C LEU A 120 -2.18 8.40 3.60
N MET A 121 -2.93 7.74 4.49
CA MET A 121 -4.35 8.07 4.70
C MET A 121 -4.63 9.26 5.64
N PHE A 122 -3.58 10.00 6.01
CA PHE A 122 -3.70 11.39 6.44
C PHE A 122 -3.00 12.35 5.46
N ALA A 123 -2.43 11.87 4.35
CA ALA A 123 -1.54 12.65 3.48
C ALA A 123 -2.25 13.58 2.48
N PHE A 124 -3.46 14.03 2.82
CA PHE A 124 -3.90 15.33 2.30
C PHE A 124 -3.39 16.49 3.18
N TRP A 125 -2.86 16.21 4.37
CA TRP A 125 -2.09 17.15 5.19
C TRP A 125 -0.89 16.44 5.83
N ILE A 126 0.30 17.02 5.68
CA ILE A 126 1.57 16.69 6.34
C ILE A 126 2.54 15.87 5.48
N GLN A 127 3.61 16.56 5.08
CA GLN A 127 4.84 16.12 4.40
C GLN A 127 5.72 15.18 5.26
N GLN A 128 5.11 14.29 6.05
CA GLN A 128 5.82 13.36 6.92
C GLN A 128 4.96 12.11 7.14
N ALA A 129 4.83 11.31 6.08
CA ALA A 129 4.22 9.98 6.08
C ALA A 129 5.07 8.99 6.92
N GLN A 130 5.00 9.08 8.25
CA GLN A 130 5.60 8.09 9.13
C GLN A 130 4.66 6.87 9.21
N ALA A 131 5.17 5.68 8.92
CA ALA A 131 4.42 4.44 9.04
C ALA A 131 4.00 4.25 10.51
N ARG A 132 2.70 4.31 10.78
CA ARG A 132 2.13 4.15 12.13
C ARG A 132 1.90 2.68 12.40
N ILE A 133 2.80 2.07 13.16
CA ILE A 133 2.62 0.70 13.64
C ILE A 133 1.77 0.71 14.92
N VAL A 134 0.81 -0.19 15.00
CA VAL A 134 0.02 -0.41 16.22
C VAL A 134 0.43 -1.71 16.90
N LYS A 135 -0.08 -1.94 18.11
CA LYS A 135 0.31 -3.10 18.92
C LYS A 135 -0.10 -4.40 18.25
N GLU A 136 -1.25 -4.40 17.59
CA GLU A 136 -1.79 -5.53 16.84
C GLU A 136 -0.85 -5.90 15.69
N ASP A 137 -0.29 -4.93 14.97
CA ASP A 137 0.68 -5.18 13.89
C ASP A 137 1.94 -5.87 14.42
N LEU A 138 2.43 -5.50 15.61
CA LEU A 138 3.59 -6.15 16.22
C LEU A 138 3.31 -7.62 16.55
N CYS A 139 2.14 -7.89 17.13
CA CYS A 139 1.74 -9.22 17.58
C CYS A 139 1.30 -10.15 16.44
N ASP A 140 0.85 -9.59 15.32
CA ASP A 140 0.39 -10.36 14.17
C ASP A 140 1.53 -10.96 13.34
N HIS A 141 2.77 -10.54 13.61
CA HIS A 141 3.94 -10.95 12.85
C HIS A 141 4.96 -11.70 13.70
N VAL A 142 5.60 -12.69 13.08
CA VAL A 142 6.90 -13.19 13.56
C VAL A 142 7.97 -12.26 13.02
N TRP A 143 8.95 -11.93 13.86
CA TRP A 143 10.02 -11.00 13.50
C TRP A 143 11.36 -11.69 13.49
N GLU A 144 12.11 -11.53 12.41
CA GLU A 144 13.51 -11.90 12.32
C GLU A 144 14.38 -10.77 12.84
N PHE A 145 15.24 -11.10 13.79
CA PHE A 145 16.14 -10.19 14.49
C PHE A 145 17.59 -10.45 14.09
N HIS A 146 18.33 -9.38 13.84
CA HIS A 146 19.79 -9.42 13.73
C HIS A 146 20.40 -8.09 14.18
N PHE A 147 21.65 -8.15 14.62
CA PHE A 147 22.51 -7.01 14.88
C PHE A 147 23.05 -6.42 13.57
N ARG A 148 23.24 -5.11 13.55
CA ARG A 148 23.92 -4.41 12.45
C ARG A 148 25.42 -4.37 12.69
N GLU A 149 26.16 -3.98 11.66
CA GLU A 149 27.62 -3.89 11.71
C GLU A 149 28.15 -3.00 12.85
N ALA A 150 27.41 -1.94 13.20
CA ALA A 150 27.77 -1.05 14.31
C ALA A 150 27.58 -1.66 15.71
N ALA A 151 27.00 -2.86 15.82
CA ALA A 151 26.92 -3.57 17.09
C ALA A 151 28.31 -4.08 17.53
N PRO A 152 28.58 -4.10 18.85
CA PRO A 152 29.82 -4.66 19.37
C PRO A 152 30.07 -6.08 18.85
N GLU A 153 31.34 -6.40 18.59
CA GLU A 153 31.75 -7.68 18.01
C GLU A 153 31.24 -8.89 18.81
N TYR A 154 31.24 -8.79 20.14
CA TYR A 154 30.66 -9.82 21.01
C TYR A 154 29.24 -10.22 20.60
N TRP A 155 28.36 -9.24 20.36
CA TRP A 155 26.97 -9.50 19.97
C TRP A 155 26.85 -10.04 18.55
N ARG A 156 27.69 -9.54 17.62
CA ARG A 156 27.73 -10.04 16.24
C ARG A 156 28.21 -11.49 16.17
N ASN A 157 29.14 -11.89 17.04
CA ASN A 157 29.63 -13.27 17.08
C ASN A 157 28.57 -14.27 17.56
N LEU A 158 27.59 -13.82 18.36
CA LEU A 158 26.45 -14.62 18.79
C LEU A 158 25.30 -14.63 17.77
N ASP A 159 25.36 -13.77 16.75
CA ASP A 159 24.28 -13.60 15.78
C ASP A 159 24.44 -14.58 14.60
N PRO A 160 23.48 -15.51 14.40
CA PRO A 160 23.46 -16.42 13.27
C PRO A 160 23.57 -15.74 11.90
N PHE A 161 23.08 -14.52 11.76
CA PHE A 161 23.18 -13.74 10.52
C PHE A 161 24.63 -13.45 10.13
N TRP A 162 25.50 -13.19 11.12
CA TRP A 162 26.90 -12.84 10.89
C TRP A 162 27.82 -14.05 10.83
N ASN A 163 27.59 -15.05 11.69
CA ASN A 163 28.46 -16.22 11.78
C ASN A 163 28.01 -17.39 10.89
N GLY A 164 26.80 -17.33 10.30
CA GLY A 164 26.27 -18.34 9.39
C GLY A 164 25.99 -19.71 10.02
N THR A 165 25.87 -19.77 11.36
CA THR A 165 25.82 -21.03 12.10
C THR A 165 24.42 -21.60 12.27
N ALA A 166 23.37 -20.76 12.21
CA ALA A 166 21.99 -21.16 12.48
C ALA A 166 20.97 -20.33 11.66
N PRO A 167 19.67 -20.69 11.66
CA PRO A 167 18.63 -19.83 11.11
C PRO A 167 18.58 -18.45 11.80
N PRO A 168 18.06 -17.41 11.13
CA PRO A 168 17.86 -16.10 11.74
C PRO A 168 17.06 -16.17 13.05
N MET A 169 17.47 -15.37 14.04
CA MET A 169 16.82 -15.34 15.35
C MET A 169 15.39 -14.80 15.24
N ARG A 170 14.42 -15.47 15.86
CA ARG A 170 13.01 -15.04 15.83
C ARG A 170 12.56 -14.41 17.13
N ARG A 171 11.68 -13.42 17.02
CA ARG A 171 11.11 -12.65 18.12
C ARG A 171 9.60 -12.58 17.95
N TYR A 172 8.91 -12.73 19.08
CA TYR A 172 7.45 -12.76 19.14
C TYR A 172 6.98 -11.68 20.10
N PHE A 173 6.11 -10.79 19.63
CA PHE A 173 5.51 -9.74 20.45
C PHE A 173 4.14 -10.21 20.92
N ASN A 174 3.84 -9.97 22.19
CA ASN A 174 2.60 -10.44 22.81
C ASN A 174 1.70 -9.27 23.22
N LEU A 175 0.39 -9.51 23.26
CA LEU A 175 -0.59 -8.47 23.61
C LEU A 175 -0.50 -8.00 25.06
N ASP A 176 0.14 -8.74 25.95
CA ASP A 176 0.43 -8.30 27.32
C ASP A 176 1.59 -7.29 27.40
N GLY A 177 2.29 -7.04 26.28
CA GLY A 177 3.46 -6.16 26.23
C GLY A 177 4.79 -6.89 26.45
N SER A 178 4.78 -8.21 26.59
CA SER A 178 6.00 -9.02 26.64
C SER A 178 6.52 -9.32 25.24
N GLN A 179 7.82 -9.61 25.15
CA GLN A 179 8.45 -10.19 23.98
C GLN A 179 9.10 -11.51 24.38
N THR A 180 9.05 -12.49 23.49
CA THR A 180 9.71 -13.79 23.66
C THR A 180 10.58 -14.12 22.45
N ALA A 181 11.43 -15.14 22.59
CA ALA A 181 12.33 -15.65 21.56
C ALA A 181 12.25 -17.18 21.49
N ASP A 182 12.93 -17.78 20.51
CA ASP A 182 13.02 -19.23 20.41
C ASP A 182 13.80 -19.85 21.60
N PRO A 183 13.49 -21.09 22.03
CA PRO A 183 14.04 -21.70 23.25
C PRO A 183 15.57 -21.87 23.30
N HIS A 184 16.24 -21.83 22.14
CA HIS A 184 17.69 -22.00 22.02
C HIS A 184 18.41 -20.72 21.59
N ASP A 185 17.76 -19.57 21.78
CA ASP A 185 18.35 -18.28 21.45
C ASP A 185 19.35 -17.85 22.53
N GLU A 186 20.64 -18.05 22.24
CA GLU A 186 21.75 -17.71 23.14
C GLU A 186 21.86 -16.19 23.39
N VAL A 187 21.44 -15.37 22.42
CA VAL A 187 21.43 -13.90 22.57
C VAL A 187 20.33 -13.47 23.54
N TRP A 188 19.19 -14.14 23.52
CA TRP A 188 18.06 -13.89 24.42
C TRP A 188 18.34 -14.33 25.85
N GLY A 189 18.98 -15.49 26.02
CA GLY A 189 19.43 -15.98 27.33
C GLY A 189 18.32 -16.18 28.37
N GLY A 190 17.06 -16.26 27.95
CA GLY A 190 15.88 -16.39 28.83
C GLY A 190 15.47 -15.11 29.56
N HIS A 191 15.97 -13.94 29.14
CA HIS A 191 15.64 -12.67 29.79
C HIS A 191 14.19 -12.24 29.56
N GLU A 192 13.53 -11.75 30.60
CA GLU A 192 12.24 -11.07 30.44
C GLU A 192 12.44 -9.77 29.64
N CYS A 193 11.70 -9.63 28.55
CA CYS A 193 11.66 -8.37 27.80
C CYS A 193 10.23 -7.87 27.64
N THR A 194 10.11 -6.56 27.77
CA THR A 194 8.87 -5.81 27.57
C THR A 194 9.07 -4.81 26.46
N TYR A 195 8.02 -4.51 25.70
CA TYR A 195 8.05 -3.52 24.65
C TYR A 195 6.99 -2.44 24.84
N CYS A 196 7.24 -1.27 24.28
CA CYS A 196 6.25 -0.22 24.16
C CYS A 196 6.37 0.53 22.84
N ILE A 197 5.24 1.04 22.35
CA ILE A 197 5.18 1.97 21.23
C ILE A 197 5.14 3.38 21.81
N VAL A 198 6.13 4.20 21.48
CA VAL A 198 6.21 5.59 21.93
C VAL A 198 5.76 6.49 20.80
N THR A 199 4.67 7.21 21.01
CA THR A 199 4.20 8.25 20.09
C THR A 199 4.20 9.58 20.82
N SER A 200 4.93 10.55 20.27
CA SER A 200 4.98 11.93 20.77
C SER A 200 4.50 12.89 19.70
N TYR A 201 3.87 13.97 20.12
CA TYR A 201 3.28 14.97 19.25
C TYR A 201 3.95 16.34 19.48
N VAL A 202 3.96 17.18 18.44
CA VAL A 202 4.32 18.60 18.51
C VAL A 202 3.05 19.41 18.26
N GLY A 203 2.83 20.47 19.06
CA GLY A 203 1.84 21.51 18.80
C GLY A 203 0.48 20.97 18.30
N ASP A 204 0.13 21.33 17.08
CA ASP A 204 -1.13 21.08 16.34
C ASP A 204 -1.46 19.59 16.06
N GLY A 205 -1.02 18.66 16.91
CA GLY A 205 -1.29 17.23 16.77
C GLY A 205 -0.40 16.52 15.74
N GLN A 206 0.64 17.18 15.25
CA GLN A 206 1.61 16.56 14.34
C GLN A 206 2.51 15.59 15.12
N ILE A 207 2.70 14.37 14.62
CA ILE A 207 3.59 13.40 15.27
C ILE A 207 5.04 13.89 15.15
N ARG A 208 5.72 13.98 16.29
CA ARG A 208 7.16 14.25 16.38
C ARG A 208 7.99 12.99 16.22
N ASN A 209 7.61 11.96 16.99
CA ASN A 209 8.30 10.69 17.02
C ASN A 209 7.27 9.58 17.19
N HIS A 210 7.46 8.50 16.44
CA HIS A 210 6.73 7.25 16.57
C HIS A 210 7.72 6.10 16.41
N TYR A 211 8.01 5.39 17.49
CA TYR A 211 9.04 4.35 17.52
C TYR A 211 8.70 3.23 18.49
N VAL A 212 9.26 2.05 18.25
CA VAL A 212 9.14 0.90 19.15
C VAL A 212 10.37 0.85 20.04
N ARG A 213 10.17 0.58 21.32
CA ARG A 213 11.26 0.41 22.29
C ARG A 213 11.09 -0.91 23.03
N ILE A 214 12.20 -1.64 23.17
CA ILE A 214 12.26 -2.87 23.96
C ILE A 214 13.11 -2.59 25.19
N ASN A 215 12.57 -2.86 26.38
CA ASN A 215 13.18 -2.54 27.66
C ASN A 215 13.74 -1.10 27.69
N ARG A 216 15.03 -0.95 28.04
CA ARG A 216 15.77 0.32 28.05
C ARG A 216 16.70 0.49 26.86
N TRP A 217 16.55 -0.33 25.82
CA TRP A 217 17.36 -0.24 24.61
C TRP A 217 16.96 0.98 23.76
N PRO A 218 17.82 1.42 22.82
CA PRO A 218 17.51 2.54 21.93
C PRO A 218 16.21 2.30 21.13
N GLY A 219 15.44 3.36 20.94
CA GLY A 219 14.21 3.31 20.14
C GLY A 219 14.49 2.92 18.69
N MET A 220 13.59 2.11 18.11
CA MET A 220 13.64 1.67 16.71
C MET A 220 12.63 2.45 15.87
N ARG A 221 13.10 2.99 14.76
CA ARG A 221 12.21 3.56 13.75
C ARG A 221 11.52 2.43 13.02
N VAL A 222 10.28 2.67 12.64
CA VAL A 222 9.45 1.69 11.94
C VAL A 222 9.17 2.17 10.54
N SER A 223 9.26 1.25 9.60
CA SER A 223 8.97 1.49 8.18
C SER A 223 8.21 0.32 7.59
N ARG A 224 7.36 0.61 6.61
CA ARG A 224 6.62 -0.37 5.82
C ARG A 224 7.26 -0.43 4.43
N LYS A 225 7.60 -1.62 3.95
CA LYS A 225 8.20 -1.87 2.64
C LYS A 225 7.13 -2.01 1.55
N GLU A 226 7.54 -1.96 0.29
CA GLU A 226 6.64 -2.04 -0.87
C GLU A 226 5.94 -3.40 -1.01
N ASP A 227 6.62 -4.46 -0.56
CA ASP A 227 6.08 -5.81 -0.41
C ASP A 227 5.12 -5.94 0.78
N TRP A 228 4.83 -4.85 1.51
CA TRP A 228 4.03 -4.84 2.72
C TRP A 228 4.66 -5.62 3.87
N SER A 229 5.98 -5.80 3.88
CA SER A 229 6.71 -6.18 5.09
C SER A 229 6.94 -4.97 6.00
N TRP A 230 7.09 -5.22 7.29
CA TRP A 230 7.56 -4.23 8.24
C TRP A 230 9.06 -4.39 8.48
N GLU A 231 9.72 -3.27 8.70
CA GLU A 231 11.06 -3.20 9.28
C GLU A 231 11.04 -2.28 10.50
N MET A 232 11.63 -2.74 11.60
CA MET A 232 11.93 -1.90 12.76
C MET A 232 13.42 -1.92 12.99
N SER A 233 14.07 -0.76 12.96
CA SER A 233 15.52 -0.71 13.04
C SER A 233 16.06 0.53 13.75
N ASN A 234 17.25 0.37 14.29
CA ASN A 234 18.12 1.46 14.72
C ASN A 234 19.55 1.15 14.25
N ASN A 235 20.53 1.93 14.72
CA ASN A 235 21.92 1.74 14.30
C ASN A 235 22.53 0.41 14.77
N LEU A 236 22.00 -0.21 15.82
CA LEU A 236 22.58 -1.40 16.45
C LEU A 236 21.93 -2.70 15.98
N TYR A 237 20.63 -2.69 15.69
CA TYR A 237 19.89 -3.91 15.35
C TYR A 237 18.66 -3.62 14.49
N CYS A 238 18.13 -4.70 13.92
CA CYS A 238 17.03 -4.69 12.98
C CYS A 238 16.08 -5.85 13.24
N TYR A 239 14.79 -5.59 13.05
CA TYR A 239 13.72 -6.56 13.01
C TYR A 239 13.04 -6.47 11.64
N ASN A 240 12.84 -7.59 10.97
CA ASN A 240 12.03 -7.68 9.75
C ASN A 240 10.87 -8.63 9.99
N SER A 241 9.67 -8.25 9.56
CA SER A 241 8.52 -9.16 9.64
C SER A 241 8.73 -10.31 8.64
N VAL A 242 8.51 -11.54 9.11
CA VAL A 242 8.69 -12.75 8.32
C VAL A 242 7.40 -13.06 7.58
N PRO A 243 7.42 -13.26 6.25
CA PRO A 243 6.27 -13.72 5.51
C PRO A 243 5.72 -15.01 6.13
N ASP A 244 4.42 -15.03 6.43
CA ASP A 244 3.76 -16.15 7.11
C ASP A 244 2.67 -16.80 6.24
N ALA A 245 2.82 -16.67 4.92
CA ALA A 245 1.91 -17.19 3.90
C ALA A 245 1.46 -18.65 4.10
N GLU A 246 2.37 -19.49 4.59
CA GLU A 246 2.15 -20.94 4.72
C GLU A 246 1.57 -21.36 6.09
N LYS A 247 1.39 -20.42 7.04
CA LYS A 247 0.87 -20.75 8.37
C LYS A 247 -0.66 -20.74 8.36
N ASP A 248 -1.26 -21.63 9.14
CA ASP A 248 -2.71 -21.58 9.42
C ASP A 248 -3.04 -20.24 10.11
N GLY A 249 -3.86 -19.41 9.46
CA GLY A 249 -4.14 -18.04 9.90
C GLY A 249 -3.05 -17.02 9.57
N GLY A 250 -2.11 -17.40 8.69
CA GLY A 250 -1.06 -16.55 8.15
C GLY A 250 -1.59 -15.33 7.42
N THR A 251 -0.86 -14.22 7.53
CA THR A 251 -1.15 -12.97 6.83
C THR A 251 -0.59 -12.95 5.42
N GLY A 252 0.41 -13.75 5.07
CA GLY A 252 0.98 -13.79 3.72
C GLY A 252 0.07 -14.43 2.65
N PRO A 253 0.31 -14.16 1.36
CA PRO A 253 -0.36 -14.82 0.25
C PRO A 253 0.09 -16.27 0.11
N LEU A 254 -0.85 -17.23 0.08
CA LEU A 254 -0.54 -18.63 -0.24
C LEU A 254 0.12 -18.70 -1.64
N PHE A 255 1.42 -18.97 -1.69
CA PHE A 255 2.10 -19.29 -2.93
C PHE A 255 1.77 -20.74 -3.27
N PHE A 256 0.98 -20.96 -4.32
CA PHE A 256 0.94 -22.26 -4.97
C PHE A 256 2.20 -22.35 -5.86
N PRO A 257 3.10 -23.32 -5.65
CA PRO A 257 4.15 -23.58 -6.63
C PRO A 257 3.49 -23.97 -7.96
N VAL A 258 3.96 -23.35 -9.04
CA VAL A 258 3.62 -23.69 -10.43
C VAL A 258 4.34 -24.97 -10.83
#